data_AF-A0A0C1HJQ8-F1
#
_entry.id   AF-A0A0C1HJQ8-F1
#
_cell.length_a   1.000
_cell.length_b   1.000
_cell.length_c   1.000
_cell.angle_alpha   90.00
_cell.angle_beta   90.00
_cell.angle_gamma   90.00
#
_symmetry.space_group_name_H-M   'P 1'
#
loop_
_entity.id
_entity.type
_entity.pdbx_description
1 polymer ?
#
loop_
_entity_poly.entity_id
_entity_poly.type
_entity_poly.pdbx_seq_one_letter_code
_entity_poly.pdbx_strand_id
1 'polypeptide(L)'
;MNRQYYFVGTLLPPLHLGEKPDISWRDLQRLLVDNLSEADYAQTQVLRRYYDLLNIRSYLKKEPIDKYGNLDLNELEETLVDEAALFPSYMMEYLERYESKEARIDHFPQLMAAFFREEVASTQGFLKSYLSFERNLRLILTAYRAKRLERDMAKELQFENFEEDIVVQLISQKDSKTFEPPAGFEELKAILDEKYNTPLALQKALNEYRLKALEKIRSLNVFSFDSILAYLASFILVEKWSALDKEQGLQIVDTIIKGKL
;
A
#
# COMPACT_ATOMS: atom_id res chain seq x y z
N MET A 1 -22.59 16.83 -12.51
CA MET A 1 -22.35 17.38 -11.16
C MET A 1 -21.59 16.34 -10.36
N ASN A 2 -20.44 16.67 -9.78
CA ASN A 2 -19.73 15.76 -8.88
C ASN A 2 -20.54 15.60 -7.59
N ARG A 3 -20.89 14.36 -7.25
CA ARG A 3 -21.63 14.01 -6.04
C ARG A 3 -20.87 14.46 -4.80
N GLN A 4 -21.60 14.98 -3.83
CA GLN A 4 -21.08 15.46 -2.56
C GLN A 4 -21.63 14.60 -1.44
N TYR A 5 -20.75 14.18 -0.54
CA TYR A 5 -21.04 13.26 0.54
C TYR A 5 -20.94 13.98 1.89
N TYR A 6 -21.81 14.97 2.10
CA TYR A 6 -21.82 15.79 3.32
C TYR A 6 -21.96 14.96 4.60
N PHE A 7 -22.84 13.95 4.59
CA PHE A 7 -23.06 13.08 5.74
C PHE A 7 -21.80 12.29 6.10
N VAL A 8 -21.18 11.61 5.12
CA VAL A 8 -19.94 10.86 5.35
C VAL A 8 -18.85 11.82 5.79
N GLY A 9 -18.58 12.89 5.04
CA GLY A 9 -17.47 13.82 5.33
C GLY A 9 -17.55 14.51 6.69
N THR A 10 -18.74 14.66 7.28
CA THR A 10 -18.91 15.22 8.64
C THR A 10 -18.74 14.19 9.75
N LEU A 11 -18.89 12.90 9.45
CA LEU A 11 -18.73 11.80 10.41
C LEU A 11 -17.31 11.21 10.46
N LEU A 12 -16.42 11.62 9.54
CA LEU A 12 -15.04 11.15 9.53
C LEU A 12 -14.22 11.86 10.61
N PRO A 13 -13.77 11.17 11.67
CA PRO A 13 -12.94 11.77 12.72
C PRO A 13 -11.55 12.13 12.18
N PRO A 14 -10.85 13.13 12.75
CA PRO A 14 -9.48 13.44 12.36
C PRO A 14 -8.54 12.24 12.57
N LEU A 15 -7.45 12.20 11.81
CA LEU A 15 -6.48 11.11 11.84
C LEU A 15 -5.10 11.65 12.22
N HIS A 16 -4.45 10.99 13.19
CA HIS A 16 -3.12 11.34 13.66
C HIS A 16 -2.24 10.09 13.76
N LEU A 17 -1.04 10.14 13.17
CA LEU A 17 -0.12 9.01 13.21
C LEU A 17 0.38 8.77 14.65
N GLY A 18 0.19 7.55 15.15
CA GLY A 18 0.53 7.18 16.53
C GLY A 18 -0.67 7.19 17.47
N GLU A 19 -1.80 7.72 17.02
CA GLU A 19 -3.07 7.65 17.76
C GLU A 19 -3.97 6.58 17.14
N LYS A 20 -4.74 5.91 17.99
CA LYS A 20 -5.74 4.96 17.52
C LYS A 20 -6.91 5.76 16.90
N PRO A 21 -7.36 5.43 15.68
CA PRO A 21 -8.55 6.08 15.11
C PRO A 21 -9.79 5.92 16.00
N ASP A 22 -10.60 6.98 16.06
CA ASP A 22 -11.84 6.99 16.86
C ASP A 22 -12.94 6.08 16.28
N ILE A 23 -12.91 5.86 14.96
CA ILE A 23 -13.81 4.94 14.26
C ILE A 23 -13.10 3.61 13.97
N SER A 24 -13.78 2.48 14.16
CA SER A 24 -13.20 1.18 13.83
C SER A 24 -13.22 0.92 12.32
N TRP A 25 -12.34 0.05 11.82
CA TRP A 25 -12.37 -0.39 10.41
C TRP A 25 -13.76 -0.87 9.98
N ARG A 26 -14.42 -1.68 10.82
CA ARG A 26 -15.76 -2.22 10.55
C ARG A 26 -16.80 -1.11 10.44
N ASP A 27 -16.77 -0.14 11.35
CA ASP A 27 -17.72 0.98 11.34
C ASP A 27 -17.46 1.91 10.16
N LEU A 28 -16.20 2.14 9.79
CA LEU A 28 -15.84 2.89 8.60
C LEU A 28 -16.34 2.20 7.33
N GLN A 29 -16.11 0.89 7.18
CA GLN A 29 -16.63 0.12 6.05
C GLN A 29 -18.15 0.23 5.94
N ARG A 30 -18.86 0.06 7.05
CA ARG A 30 -20.33 0.20 7.09
C ARG A 30 -20.76 1.61 6.70
N LEU A 31 -20.12 2.65 7.25
CA LEU A 31 -20.40 4.03 6.91
C LEU A 31 -20.26 4.27 5.39
N LEU A 32 -19.23 3.70 4.76
CA LEU A 32 -19.00 3.84 3.32
C LEU A 32 -20.02 3.07 2.48
N VAL A 33 -20.30 1.80 2.81
CA VAL A 33 -21.29 0.97 2.10
C VAL A 33 -22.69 1.59 2.16
N ASP A 34 -23.11 2.05 3.35
CA ASP A 34 -24.47 2.52 3.59
C ASP A 34 -24.74 3.89 2.92
N ASN A 35 -23.70 4.65 2.54
CA ASN A 35 -23.84 6.06 2.15
C ASN A 35 -23.21 6.45 0.81
N LEU A 36 -22.33 5.63 0.23
CA LEU A 36 -21.79 5.86 -1.11
C LEU A 36 -22.71 5.29 -2.19
N SER A 37 -22.67 5.83 -3.42
CA SER A 37 -23.19 5.05 -4.55
C SER A 37 -22.42 3.75 -4.69
N GLU A 38 -23.08 2.74 -5.25
CA GLU A 38 -22.44 1.54 -5.79
C GLU A 38 -21.20 1.85 -6.65
N ALA A 39 -21.31 2.79 -7.61
CA ALA A 39 -20.20 3.18 -8.47
C ALA A 39 -19.01 3.85 -7.75
N ASP A 40 -19.27 4.59 -6.66
CA ASP A 40 -18.20 5.21 -5.87
C ASP A 40 -17.64 4.22 -4.85
N TYR A 41 -18.49 3.41 -4.23
CA TYR A 41 -18.06 2.32 -3.35
C TYR A 41 -17.15 1.32 -4.08
N ALA A 42 -17.46 0.97 -5.33
CA ALA A 42 -16.62 0.11 -6.16
C ALA A 42 -15.18 0.64 -6.34
N GLN A 43 -14.99 1.97 -6.38
CA GLN A 43 -13.67 2.57 -6.44
C GLN A 43 -12.86 2.37 -5.15
N THR A 44 -13.51 2.25 -3.98
CA THR A 44 -12.81 1.89 -2.73
C THR A 44 -12.19 0.49 -2.81
N GLN A 45 -12.79 -0.41 -3.59
CA GLN A 45 -12.30 -1.78 -3.77
C GLN A 45 -10.96 -1.81 -4.50
N VAL A 46 -10.69 -0.86 -5.40
CA VAL A 46 -9.39 -0.74 -6.09
C VAL A 46 -8.27 -0.47 -5.09
N LEU A 47 -8.51 0.42 -4.11
CA LEU A 47 -7.53 0.69 -3.04
C LEU A 47 -7.32 -0.56 -2.18
N ARG A 48 -8.41 -1.23 -1.80
CA ARG A 48 -8.39 -2.44 -0.97
C ARG A 48 -7.71 -3.62 -1.67
N ARG A 49 -7.79 -3.68 -3.01
CA ARG A 49 -7.17 -4.72 -3.83
C ARG A 49 -5.67 -4.82 -3.66
N TYR A 50 -4.99 -3.70 -3.40
CA TYR A 50 -3.58 -3.73 -3.02
C TYR A 50 -3.32 -4.66 -1.83
N TYR A 51 -4.20 -4.63 -0.82
CA TYR A 51 -4.10 -5.50 0.35
C TYR A 51 -4.51 -6.94 0.04
N ASP A 52 -5.44 -7.19 -0.87
CA ASP A 52 -5.73 -8.55 -1.34
C ASP A 52 -4.48 -9.20 -1.96
N LEU A 53 -3.73 -8.46 -2.78
CA LEU A 53 -2.48 -8.96 -3.35
C LEU A 53 -1.45 -9.28 -2.26
N LEU A 54 -1.30 -8.40 -1.28
CA LEU A 54 -0.44 -8.68 -0.13
C LEU A 54 -0.92 -9.90 0.66
N ASN A 55 -2.23 -10.06 0.83
CA ASN A 55 -2.85 -11.18 1.53
C ASN A 55 -2.64 -12.50 0.79
N ILE A 56 -2.70 -12.53 -0.55
CA ILE A 56 -2.33 -13.70 -1.35
C ILE A 56 -0.90 -14.13 -1.00
N ARG A 57 0.05 -13.20 -0.98
CA ARG A 57 1.43 -13.51 -0.62
C ARG A 57 1.55 -13.98 0.83
N SER A 58 0.90 -13.30 1.78
CA SER A 58 0.91 -13.68 3.20
C SER A 58 0.35 -15.08 3.40
N TYR A 59 -0.80 -15.37 2.80
CA TYR A 59 -1.43 -16.69 2.81
C TYR A 59 -0.49 -17.77 2.26
N LEU A 60 0.11 -17.53 1.09
CA LEU A 60 1.11 -18.45 0.52
C LEU A 60 2.29 -18.65 1.48
N LYS A 61 2.72 -17.62 2.20
CA LYS A 61 3.81 -17.72 3.19
C LYS A 61 3.39 -18.28 4.56
N LYS A 62 2.10 -18.53 4.79
CA LYS A 62 1.52 -18.86 6.11
C LYS A 62 1.75 -17.75 7.15
N GLU A 63 1.73 -16.51 6.68
CA GLU A 63 1.78 -15.29 7.49
C GLU A 63 0.34 -14.76 7.71
N PRO A 64 0.07 -14.01 8.79
CA PRO A 64 -1.23 -13.38 9.00
C PRO A 64 -1.63 -12.47 7.83
N ILE A 65 -2.92 -12.50 7.46
CA ILE A 65 -3.49 -11.60 6.45
C ILE A 65 -3.98 -10.30 7.10
N ASP A 66 -4.01 -9.24 6.30
CA ASP A 66 -4.55 -7.94 6.67
C ASP A 66 -6.06 -7.87 6.40
N LYS A 67 -6.82 -7.31 7.34
CA LYS A 67 -8.28 -7.09 7.22
C LYS A 67 -8.71 -6.03 6.19
N TYR A 68 -7.75 -5.33 5.58
CA TYR A 68 -8.00 -4.17 4.70
C TYR A 68 -8.27 -4.55 3.24
N GLY A 69 -8.12 -5.83 2.90
CA GLY A 69 -8.48 -6.39 1.60
C GLY A 69 -9.98 -6.30 1.30
N ASN A 70 -10.37 -6.64 0.08
CA ASN A 70 -11.75 -6.90 -0.29
C ASN A 70 -12.22 -8.24 0.26
N LEU A 71 -11.32 -9.22 0.35
CA LEU A 71 -11.60 -10.59 0.75
C LEU A 71 -11.17 -10.85 2.20
N ASP A 72 -11.99 -11.57 2.94
CA ASP A 72 -11.57 -12.24 4.17
C ASP A 72 -10.77 -13.53 3.88
N LEU A 73 -10.38 -14.25 4.94
CA LEU A 73 -9.57 -15.46 4.78
C LEU A 73 -10.32 -16.56 4.03
N ASN A 74 -11.60 -16.77 4.33
CA ASN A 74 -12.40 -17.82 3.71
C ASN A 74 -12.64 -17.48 2.24
N GLU A 75 -13.04 -16.23 1.96
CA GLU A 75 -13.25 -15.75 0.61
C GLU A 75 -11.95 -15.82 -0.22
N LEU A 76 -10.80 -15.50 0.37
CA LEU A 76 -9.50 -15.64 -0.28
C LEU A 76 -9.17 -17.10 -0.61
N GLU A 77 -9.41 -18.02 0.32
CA GLU A 77 -9.20 -19.46 0.14
C GLU A 77 -10.10 -20.01 -0.98
N GLU A 78 -11.39 -19.69 -0.94
CA GLU A 78 -12.37 -20.09 -1.97
C GLU A 78 -12.00 -19.52 -3.35
N THR A 79 -11.65 -18.23 -3.42
CA THR A 79 -11.30 -17.57 -4.68
C THR A 79 -10.02 -18.16 -5.30
N LEU A 80 -9.06 -18.59 -4.49
CA LEU A 80 -7.82 -19.21 -4.97
C LEU A 80 -8.00 -20.66 -5.46
N VAL A 81 -9.10 -21.32 -5.09
CA VAL A 81 -9.39 -22.72 -5.44
C VAL A 81 -10.41 -22.82 -6.58
N ASP A 82 -11.53 -22.10 -6.49
CA ASP A 82 -12.72 -22.36 -7.33
C ASP A 82 -13.24 -21.12 -8.10
N GLU A 83 -12.97 -19.90 -7.65
CA GLU A 83 -13.62 -18.68 -8.18
C GLU A 83 -12.67 -17.60 -8.69
N ALA A 84 -11.56 -18.00 -9.29
CA ALA A 84 -10.58 -17.05 -9.80
C ALA A 84 -11.22 -16.02 -10.77
N ALA A 85 -12.30 -16.36 -11.49
CA ALA A 85 -13.05 -15.49 -12.40
C ALA A 85 -13.58 -14.16 -11.79
N LEU A 86 -13.60 -14.01 -10.46
CA LEU A 86 -13.93 -12.74 -9.79
C LEU A 86 -12.74 -11.76 -9.72
N PHE A 87 -11.53 -12.24 -9.97
CA PHE A 87 -10.35 -11.38 -10.01
C PHE A 87 -10.21 -10.63 -11.34
N PRO A 88 -9.59 -9.44 -11.30
CA PRO A 88 -9.07 -8.80 -12.50
C PRO A 88 -8.19 -9.75 -13.33
N SER A 89 -8.22 -9.58 -14.64
CA SER A 89 -7.51 -10.43 -15.61
C SER A 89 -6.02 -10.61 -15.29
N TYR A 90 -5.33 -9.56 -14.83
CA TYR A 90 -3.90 -9.67 -14.50
C TYR A 90 -3.60 -10.59 -13.31
N MET A 91 -4.55 -10.75 -12.38
CA MET A 91 -4.42 -11.71 -11.28
C MET A 91 -4.65 -13.13 -11.80
N MET A 92 -5.63 -13.30 -12.69
CA MET A 92 -5.92 -14.56 -13.36
C MET A 92 -4.71 -15.06 -14.15
N GLU A 93 -4.19 -14.22 -15.04
CA GLU A 93 -3.01 -14.53 -15.84
C GLU A 93 -1.82 -14.94 -14.96
N TYR A 94 -1.66 -14.31 -13.80
CA TYR A 94 -0.61 -14.67 -12.85
C TYR A 94 -0.86 -16.02 -12.17
N LEU A 95 -2.09 -16.28 -11.71
CA LEU A 95 -2.45 -17.54 -11.04
C LEU A 95 -2.39 -18.74 -11.99
N GLU A 96 -2.76 -18.54 -13.25
CA GLU A 96 -2.67 -19.52 -14.34
C GLU A 96 -1.21 -19.77 -14.76
N ARG A 97 -0.39 -18.72 -14.83
CA ARG A 97 1.02 -18.85 -15.22
C ARG A 97 1.86 -19.56 -14.17
N TYR A 98 1.55 -19.39 -12.89
CA TYR A 98 2.34 -19.94 -11.79
C TYR A 98 1.50 -20.91 -10.96
N GLU A 99 1.69 -22.20 -11.19
CA GLU A 99 0.92 -23.25 -10.51
C GLU A 99 1.41 -23.52 -9.08
N SER A 100 2.73 -23.52 -8.86
CA SER A 100 3.28 -23.80 -7.53
C SER A 100 3.30 -22.59 -6.62
N LYS A 101 3.14 -22.84 -5.33
CA LYS A 101 3.26 -21.83 -4.28
C LYS A 101 4.60 -21.08 -4.34
N GLU A 102 5.69 -21.81 -4.56
CA GLU A 102 7.04 -21.28 -4.62
C GLU A 102 7.18 -20.34 -5.84
N ALA A 103 6.71 -20.77 -7.01
CA ALA A 103 6.75 -19.95 -8.21
C ALA A 103 5.92 -18.67 -8.06
N ARG A 104 4.73 -18.76 -7.43
CA ARG A 104 3.91 -17.58 -7.10
C ARG A 104 4.70 -16.63 -6.20
N ILE A 105 5.27 -17.10 -5.10
CA ILE A 105 6.05 -16.24 -4.19
C ILE A 105 7.21 -15.55 -4.91
N ASP A 106 7.97 -16.29 -5.73
CA ASP A 106 9.13 -15.77 -6.44
C ASP A 106 8.76 -14.73 -7.51
N HIS A 107 7.62 -14.91 -8.18
CA HIS A 107 7.14 -14.02 -9.24
C HIS A 107 6.10 -13.01 -8.76
N PHE A 108 5.85 -12.92 -7.45
CA PHE A 108 4.95 -11.91 -6.88
C PHE A 108 5.26 -10.46 -7.32
N PRO A 109 6.53 -10.05 -7.56
CA PRO A 109 6.81 -8.74 -8.13
C PRO A 109 6.12 -8.49 -9.49
N GLN A 110 5.94 -9.51 -10.33
CA GLN A 110 5.22 -9.40 -11.60
C GLN A 110 3.74 -9.06 -11.40
N LEU A 111 3.07 -9.74 -10.46
CA LEU A 111 1.67 -9.49 -10.13
C LEU A 111 1.47 -8.03 -9.68
N MET A 112 2.38 -7.54 -8.85
CA MET A 112 2.33 -6.17 -8.36
C MET A 112 2.62 -5.13 -9.44
N ALA A 113 3.55 -5.39 -10.36
CA ALA A 113 3.81 -4.52 -11.50
C ALA A 113 2.57 -4.45 -12.42
N ALA A 114 1.91 -5.59 -12.65
CA ALA A 114 0.66 -5.66 -13.40
C ALA A 114 -0.46 -4.88 -12.71
N PHE A 115 -0.67 -5.07 -11.40
CA PHE A 115 -1.64 -4.28 -10.62
C PHE A 115 -1.47 -2.77 -10.84
N PHE A 116 -0.27 -2.24 -10.61
CA PHE A 116 -0.08 -0.80 -10.75
C PHE A 116 -0.24 -0.34 -12.19
N ARG A 117 0.20 -1.12 -13.19
CA ARG A 117 0.02 -0.76 -14.60
C ARG A 117 -1.47 -0.68 -14.98
N GLU A 118 -2.24 -1.73 -14.70
CA GLU A 118 -3.65 -1.81 -15.12
C GLU A 118 -4.55 -0.85 -14.32
N GLU A 119 -4.36 -0.77 -13.00
CA GLU A 119 -5.22 0.07 -12.14
C GLU A 119 -4.91 1.57 -12.31
N VAL A 120 -3.65 1.97 -12.53
CA VAL A 120 -3.31 3.38 -12.82
C VAL A 120 -3.86 3.80 -14.18
N ALA A 121 -3.86 2.90 -15.17
CA ALA A 121 -4.39 3.18 -16.50
C ALA A 121 -5.92 3.31 -16.52
N SER A 122 -6.62 2.52 -15.69
CA SER A 122 -8.09 2.47 -15.64
C SER A 122 -8.73 3.44 -14.65
N THR A 123 -7.95 4.06 -13.76
CA THR A 123 -8.47 5.01 -12.76
C THR A 123 -8.24 6.47 -13.14
N GLN A 124 -8.89 7.37 -12.40
CA GLN A 124 -8.78 8.83 -12.54
C GLN A 124 -8.80 9.51 -11.17
N GLY A 125 -8.65 10.85 -11.14
CA GLY A 125 -8.77 11.64 -9.92
C GLY A 125 -7.78 11.24 -8.82
N PHE A 126 -8.28 11.11 -7.59
CA PHE A 126 -7.47 10.72 -6.44
C PHE A 126 -6.80 9.34 -6.63
N LEU A 127 -7.56 8.32 -7.08
CA LEU A 127 -7.03 6.94 -7.19
C LEU A 127 -5.82 6.87 -8.12
N LYS A 128 -5.90 7.48 -9.30
CA LYS A 128 -4.79 7.49 -10.25
C LYS A 128 -3.55 8.12 -9.64
N SER A 129 -3.71 9.26 -8.98
CA SER A 129 -2.62 9.99 -8.33
C SER A 129 -2.01 9.19 -7.17
N TYR A 130 -2.86 8.59 -6.33
CA TYR A 130 -2.44 7.78 -5.20
C TYR A 130 -1.70 6.50 -5.64
N LEU A 131 -2.26 5.75 -6.59
CA LEU A 131 -1.63 4.53 -7.10
C LEU A 131 -0.31 4.83 -7.83
N SER A 132 -0.24 5.93 -8.59
CA SER A 132 1.01 6.38 -9.22
C SER A 132 2.07 6.73 -8.17
N PHE A 133 1.67 7.42 -7.10
CA PHE A 133 2.55 7.74 -5.99
C PHE A 133 3.06 6.48 -5.26
N GLU A 134 2.18 5.55 -4.88
CA GLU A 134 2.58 4.31 -4.20
C GLU A 134 3.45 3.43 -5.09
N ARG A 135 3.18 3.35 -6.40
CA ARG A 135 4.03 2.67 -7.36
C ARG A 135 5.44 3.28 -7.35
N ASN A 136 5.54 4.59 -7.56
CA ASN A 136 6.83 5.27 -7.67
C ASN A 136 7.62 5.15 -6.36
N LEU A 137 6.97 5.34 -5.21
CA LEU A 137 7.59 5.13 -3.91
C LEU A 137 8.12 3.70 -3.76
N ARG A 138 7.34 2.68 -4.17
CA ARG A 138 7.79 1.29 -4.15
C ARG A 138 9.02 1.08 -5.05
N LEU A 139 9.03 1.61 -6.28
CA LEU A 139 10.16 1.48 -7.19
C LEU A 139 11.44 2.08 -6.58
N ILE A 140 11.33 3.28 -6.01
CA ILE A 140 12.44 3.97 -5.36
C ILE A 140 12.96 3.16 -4.17
N LEU A 141 12.08 2.65 -3.32
CA LEU A 141 12.47 1.84 -2.16
C LEU A 141 13.11 0.50 -2.58
N THR A 142 12.63 -0.12 -3.65
CA THR A 142 13.23 -1.35 -4.21
C THR A 142 14.63 -1.06 -4.75
N ALA A 143 14.79 -0.01 -5.56
CA ALA A 143 16.08 0.39 -6.12
C ALA A 143 17.08 0.77 -5.02
N TYR A 144 16.64 1.52 -4.02
CA TYR A 144 17.47 1.87 -2.87
C TYR A 144 17.97 0.62 -2.12
N ARG A 145 17.06 -0.31 -1.80
CA ARG A 145 17.42 -1.58 -1.14
C ARG A 145 18.34 -2.43 -2.00
N ALA A 146 18.08 -2.53 -3.30
CA ALA A 146 18.93 -3.26 -4.23
C ALA A 146 20.36 -2.72 -4.19
N LYS A 147 20.53 -1.39 -4.22
CA LYS A 147 21.83 -0.74 -4.09
C LYS A 147 22.51 -1.02 -2.74
N ARG A 148 21.77 -0.86 -1.63
CA ARG A 148 22.29 -1.10 -0.27
C ARG A 148 22.70 -2.56 -0.03
N LEU A 149 22.06 -3.49 -0.71
CA LEU A 149 22.29 -4.93 -0.61
C LEU A 149 23.18 -5.47 -1.74
N GLU A 150 23.77 -4.59 -2.55
CA GLU A 150 24.62 -4.96 -3.70
C GLU A 150 23.95 -5.95 -4.68
N ARG A 151 22.64 -5.79 -4.86
CA ARG A 151 21.84 -6.58 -5.81
C ARG A 151 21.72 -5.87 -7.14
N ASP A 152 21.55 -6.67 -8.19
CA ASP A 152 21.28 -6.16 -9.53
C ASP A 152 19.93 -5.46 -9.58
N MET A 153 19.96 -4.13 -9.74
CA MET A 153 18.76 -3.30 -9.81
C MET A 153 17.90 -3.59 -11.04
N ALA A 154 18.51 -3.91 -12.19
CA ALA A 154 17.77 -4.25 -13.39
C ALA A 154 16.97 -5.55 -13.19
N LYS A 155 17.56 -6.52 -12.47
CA LYS A 155 16.87 -7.75 -12.07
C LYS A 155 15.72 -7.50 -11.10
N GLU A 156 15.92 -6.64 -10.10
CA GLU A 156 14.88 -6.30 -9.11
C GLU A 156 13.71 -5.50 -9.73
N LEU A 157 13.94 -4.80 -10.84
CA LEU A 157 12.94 -4.01 -11.59
C LEU A 157 12.49 -4.68 -12.91
N GLN A 158 12.82 -5.95 -13.13
CA GLN A 158 12.66 -6.63 -14.43
C GLN A 158 11.21 -6.70 -14.97
N PHE A 159 10.20 -6.49 -14.13
CA PHE A 159 8.79 -6.54 -14.53
C PHE A 159 8.18 -5.16 -14.82
N GLU A 160 8.96 -4.10 -14.65
CA GLU A 160 8.55 -2.72 -14.95
C GLU A 160 8.93 -2.35 -16.39
N ASN A 161 8.38 -1.24 -16.90
CA ASN A 161 8.75 -0.75 -18.23
C ASN A 161 10.07 0.04 -18.17
N PHE A 162 11.09 -0.45 -18.88
CA PHE A 162 12.44 0.12 -18.92
C PHE A 162 12.53 1.42 -19.75
N GLU A 163 11.46 1.79 -20.44
CA GLU A 163 11.37 3.06 -21.18
C GLU A 163 10.76 4.19 -20.32
N GLU A 164 10.20 3.88 -19.15
CA GLU A 164 9.67 4.90 -18.26
C GLU A 164 10.79 5.69 -17.57
N ASP A 165 10.69 7.02 -17.61
CA ASP A 165 11.70 7.94 -17.08
C ASP A 165 12.16 7.58 -15.66
N ILE A 166 11.23 7.25 -14.75
CA ILE A 166 11.57 6.88 -13.37
C ILE A 166 12.40 5.59 -13.31
N VAL A 167 12.07 4.59 -14.14
CA VAL A 167 12.79 3.30 -14.17
C VAL A 167 14.18 3.49 -14.76
N VAL A 168 14.30 4.27 -15.84
CA VAL A 168 15.59 4.65 -16.45
C VAL A 168 16.48 5.37 -15.43
N GLN A 169 15.93 6.36 -14.74
CA GLN A 169 16.64 7.12 -13.71
C GLN A 169 17.12 6.22 -12.56
N LEU A 170 16.31 5.26 -12.12
CA LEU A 170 16.74 4.32 -11.08
C LEU A 170 17.88 3.42 -11.58
N ILE A 171 17.69 2.72 -12.71
CA ILE A 171 18.66 1.74 -13.23
C ILE A 171 20.01 2.39 -13.55
N SER A 172 20.01 3.63 -14.07
CA SER A 172 21.24 4.38 -14.37
C SER A 172 22.13 4.63 -13.13
N GLN A 173 21.57 4.53 -11.93
CA GLN A 173 22.30 4.73 -10.68
C GLN A 173 23.01 3.47 -10.17
N LYS A 174 22.98 2.36 -10.91
CA LYS A 174 23.62 1.09 -10.50
C LYS A 174 25.09 1.29 -10.06
N ASP A 175 25.86 2.04 -10.85
CA ASP A 175 27.31 2.26 -10.63
C ASP A 175 27.60 3.54 -9.82
N SER A 176 26.57 4.31 -9.44
CA SER A 176 26.74 5.54 -8.67
C SER A 176 27.23 5.25 -7.25
N LYS A 177 28.00 6.15 -6.63
CA LYS A 177 28.43 5.95 -5.23
C LYS A 177 27.30 6.18 -4.23
N THR A 178 26.43 7.13 -4.53
CA THR A 178 25.24 7.47 -3.72
C THR A 178 23.98 7.08 -4.47
N PHE A 179 22.88 6.95 -3.72
CA PHE A 179 21.55 6.86 -4.29
C PHE A 179 20.91 8.26 -4.24
N GLU A 180 20.34 8.69 -5.36
CA GLU A 180 19.61 9.93 -5.49
C GLU A 180 18.17 9.61 -5.91
N PRO A 181 17.17 9.88 -5.06
CA PRO A 181 15.77 9.73 -5.44
C PRO A 181 15.43 10.57 -6.69
N PRO A 182 14.59 10.05 -7.60
CA PRO A 182 14.05 10.79 -8.75
C PRO A 182 13.34 12.09 -8.38
N ALA A 183 13.13 12.95 -9.39
CA ALA A 183 12.43 14.22 -9.22
C ALA A 183 11.03 14.03 -8.57
N GLY A 184 10.69 14.90 -7.61
CA GLY A 184 9.47 14.81 -6.80
C GLY A 184 9.56 13.91 -5.56
N PHE A 185 10.67 13.19 -5.38
CA PHE A 185 10.93 12.29 -4.26
C PHE A 185 12.20 12.65 -3.48
N GLU A 186 12.75 13.84 -3.68
CA GLU A 186 14.04 14.29 -3.13
C GLU A 186 14.07 14.22 -1.59
N GLU A 187 12.94 14.50 -0.94
CA GLU A 187 12.77 14.40 0.52
C GLU A 187 13.08 12.98 1.07
N LEU A 188 12.94 11.92 0.23
CA LEU A 188 13.25 10.56 0.64
C LEU A 188 14.73 10.35 0.91
N LYS A 189 15.64 11.15 0.33
CA LYS A 189 17.08 10.95 0.50
C LYS A 189 17.47 11.00 1.97
N ALA A 190 17.09 12.08 2.65
CA ALA A 190 17.35 12.27 4.07
C ALA A 190 16.67 11.16 4.91
N ILE A 191 15.40 10.84 4.62
CA ILE A 191 14.67 9.79 5.32
C ILE A 191 15.39 8.44 5.23
N LEU A 192 15.84 8.07 4.04
CA LEU A 192 16.50 6.80 3.80
C LEU A 192 17.89 6.76 4.43
N ASP A 193 18.72 7.77 4.19
CA ASP A 193 20.10 7.80 4.67
C ASP A 193 20.18 7.87 6.20
N GLU A 194 19.29 8.63 6.86
CA GLU A 194 19.29 8.77 8.32
C GLU A 194 18.69 7.57 9.04
N LYS A 195 17.66 6.94 8.46
CA LYS A 195 16.83 5.95 9.18
C LYS A 195 16.99 4.52 8.67
N TYR A 196 17.81 4.26 7.65
CA TYR A 196 17.99 2.91 7.07
C TYR A 196 18.25 1.82 8.10
N ASN A 197 19.12 2.10 9.07
CA ASN A 197 19.53 1.12 10.09
C ASN A 197 18.54 1.01 11.27
N THR A 198 17.46 1.78 11.27
CA THR A 198 16.42 1.78 12.30
C THR A 198 15.06 1.47 11.65
N PRO A 199 14.74 0.19 11.38
CA PRO A 199 13.58 -0.21 10.58
C PRO A 199 12.25 0.41 11.04
N LEU A 200 12.04 0.49 12.35
CA LEU A 200 10.83 1.10 12.91
C LEU A 200 10.76 2.60 12.66
N ALA A 201 11.87 3.32 12.86
CA ALA A 201 11.95 4.76 12.62
C ALA A 201 11.80 5.07 11.12
N LEU A 202 12.39 4.24 10.26
CA LEU A 202 12.22 4.33 8.81
C LEU A 202 10.75 4.11 8.43
N GLN A 203 10.11 3.07 8.96
CA GLN A 203 8.70 2.80 8.67
C GLN A 203 7.79 3.96 9.11
N LYS A 204 8.04 4.54 10.30
CA LYS A 204 7.32 5.74 10.76
C LYS A 204 7.50 6.90 9.78
N ALA A 205 8.75 7.19 9.41
CA ALA A 205 9.07 8.30 8.51
C ALA A 205 8.45 8.12 7.11
N LEU A 206 8.43 6.88 6.61
CA LEU A 206 7.76 6.57 5.35
C LEU A 206 6.24 6.70 5.46
N ASN A 207 5.63 6.39 6.61
CA ASN A 207 4.20 6.63 6.84
C ASN A 207 3.90 8.13 6.94
N GLU A 208 4.72 8.92 7.62
CA GLU A 208 4.62 10.39 7.66
C GLU A 208 4.74 10.99 6.24
N TYR A 209 5.70 10.51 5.45
CA TYR A 209 5.87 10.91 4.05
C TYR A 209 4.64 10.59 3.19
N ARG A 210 4.05 9.39 3.36
CA ARG A 210 2.80 9.01 2.68
C ARG A 210 1.63 9.91 3.09
N LEU A 211 1.44 10.18 4.37
CA LEU A 211 0.37 11.06 4.84
C LEU A 211 0.52 12.48 4.28
N LYS A 212 1.75 13.02 4.24
CA LYS A 212 2.03 14.32 3.60
C LYS A 212 1.72 14.30 2.11
N ALA A 213 2.00 13.21 1.40
CA ALA A 213 1.65 13.05 -0.01
C ALA A 213 0.13 12.97 -0.21
N LEU A 214 -0.58 12.23 0.65
CA LEU A 214 -2.04 12.13 0.62
C LEU A 214 -2.72 13.48 0.81
N GLU A 215 -2.24 14.32 1.73
CA GLU A 215 -2.77 15.69 1.91
C GLU A 215 -2.54 16.58 0.67
N LYS A 216 -1.46 16.36 -0.10
CA LYS A 216 -1.21 17.08 -1.36
C LYS A 216 -2.12 16.60 -2.50
N ILE A 217 -2.43 15.30 -2.54
CA ILE A 217 -3.26 14.68 -3.59
C ILE A 217 -4.75 14.88 -3.31
N ARG A 218 -5.13 15.03 -2.03
CA ARG A 218 -6.51 15.21 -1.58
C ARG A 218 -7.18 16.42 -2.23
N SER A 219 -8.47 16.26 -2.56
CA SER A 219 -9.30 17.36 -3.04
C SER A 219 -9.50 18.44 -1.97
N LEU A 220 -9.45 19.72 -2.37
CA LEU A 220 -9.80 20.85 -1.50
C LEU A 220 -11.25 20.77 -1.00
N ASN A 221 -12.12 20.07 -1.73
CA ASN A 221 -13.47 19.82 -1.29
C ASN A 221 -13.52 18.59 -0.38
N VAL A 222 -13.65 18.82 0.93
CA VAL A 222 -13.71 17.77 1.95
C VAL A 222 -14.91 16.82 1.82
N PHE A 223 -15.96 17.21 1.09
CA PHE A 223 -17.16 16.39 0.85
C PHE A 223 -17.12 15.64 -0.48
N SER A 224 -16.06 15.81 -1.27
CA SER A 224 -15.88 15.04 -2.50
C SER A 224 -15.54 13.58 -2.21
N PHE A 225 -15.86 12.71 -3.16
CA PHE A 225 -15.45 11.31 -3.08
C PHE A 225 -13.92 11.13 -3.02
N ASP A 226 -13.16 11.95 -3.75
CA ASP A 226 -11.70 11.99 -3.66
C ASP A 226 -11.20 12.24 -2.23
N SER A 227 -11.88 13.12 -1.48
CA SER A 227 -11.56 13.35 -0.06
C SER A 227 -11.86 12.15 0.82
N ILE A 228 -12.91 11.39 0.51
CA ILE A 228 -13.26 10.15 1.23
C ILE A 228 -12.23 9.04 0.93
N LEU A 229 -11.78 8.92 -0.32
CA LEU A 229 -10.71 7.99 -0.68
C LEU A 229 -9.37 8.35 -0.03
N ALA A 230 -9.02 9.64 0.00
CA ALA A 230 -7.85 10.13 0.72
C ALA A 230 -7.92 9.77 2.21
N TYR A 231 -9.10 9.96 2.82
CA TYR A 231 -9.34 9.56 4.19
C TYR A 231 -9.17 8.06 4.40
N LEU A 232 -9.75 7.22 3.53
CA LEU A 232 -9.62 5.77 3.61
C LEU A 232 -8.15 5.31 3.52
N ALA A 233 -7.38 5.88 2.60
CA ALA A 233 -5.94 5.61 2.48
C ALA A 233 -5.18 5.99 3.78
N SER A 234 -5.43 7.20 4.28
CA SER A 234 -4.82 7.70 5.53
C SER A 234 -5.22 6.85 6.74
N PHE A 235 -6.48 6.44 6.82
CA PHE A 235 -7.02 5.62 7.91
C PHE A 235 -6.25 4.32 8.03
N ILE A 236 -6.04 3.62 6.91
CA ILE A 236 -5.33 2.32 6.93
C ILE A 236 -3.88 2.49 7.37
N LEU A 237 -3.20 3.56 6.93
CA LEU A 237 -1.83 3.86 7.38
C LEU A 237 -1.76 4.11 8.89
N VAL A 238 -2.69 4.92 9.42
CA VAL A 238 -2.75 5.27 10.85
C VAL A 238 -3.13 4.06 11.71
N GLU A 239 -4.15 3.29 11.32
CA GLU A 239 -4.58 2.11 12.07
C GLU A 239 -3.49 1.04 12.11
N LYS A 240 -2.81 0.76 10.99
CA LYS A 240 -1.68 -0.18 10.95
C LYS A 240 -0.53 0.25 11.86
N TRP A 241 -0.19 1.54 11.87
CA TRP A 241 0.87 2.04 12.74
C TRP A 241 0.48 1.95 14.22
N SER A 242 -0.74 2.33 14.57
CA SER A 242 -1.26 2.24 15.95
C SER A 242 -1.29 0.79 16.46
N ALA A 243 -1.66 -0.17 15.61
CA ALA A 243 -1.64 -1.59 15.97
C ALA A 243 -0.22 -2.10 16.27
N LEU A 244 0.77 -1.71 15.45
CA LEU A 244 2.17 -2.09 15.65
C LEU A 244 2.74 -1.53 16.96
N ASP A 245 2.42 -0.28 17.28
CA ASP A 245 2.86 0.36 18.53
C ASP A 245 2.27 -0.34 19.77
N LYS A 246 0.99 -0.74 19.69
CA LYS A 246 0.35 -1.53 20.75
C LYS A 246 1.02 -2.88 20.96
N GLU A 247 1.36 -3.61 19.89
CA GLU A 247 2.07 -4.89 19.99
C GLU A 247 3.44 -4.72 20.64
N GLN A 248 4.19 -3.67 20.27
CA GLN A 248 5.47 -3.36 20.90
C GLN A 248 5.32 -3.01 22.37
N GLY A 249 4.32 -2.19 22.72
CA GLY A 249 4.01 -1.87 24.12
C GLY A 249 3.71 -3.12 24.95
N LEU A 250 2.96 -4.08 24.39
CA LEU A 250 2.69 -5.36 25.04
C LEU A 250 3.96 -6.20 25.23
N GLN A 251 4.84 -6.26 24.23
CA GLN A 251 6.12 -6.98 24.35
C GLN A 251 7.03 -6.39 25.45
N ILE A 252 7.05 -5.07 25.60
CA ILE A 252 7.80 -4.39 26.67
C ILE A 252 7.24 -4.77 28.05
N VAL A 253 5.92 -4.69 28.24
CA VAL A 253 5.26 -5.07 29.50
C VAL A 253 5.54 -6.54 29.84
N ASP A 254 5.45 -7.43 28.85
CA ASP A 254 5.76 -8.85 29.01
C ASP A 254 7.20 -9.10 29.45
N THR A 255 8.15 -8.30 28.95
CA THR A 255 9.57 -8.40 29.32
C THR A 255 9.81 -7.94 30.76
N ILE A 256 9.10 -6.90 31.20
CA ILE A 256 9.13 -6.40 32.58
C ILE A 256 8.52 -7.44 33.54
N ILE A 257 7.35 -8.01 33.21
CA ILE A 257 6.66 -9.02 34.04
C ILE A 257 7.49 -10.31 34.16
N LYS A 258 8.22 -10.69 33.10
CA LYS A 258 9.08 -11.88 33.09
C LYS A 258 10.46 -11.65 33.72
N GLY A 259 10.73 -10.46 34.29
CA GLY A 259 11.94 -10.17 35.06
C GLY A 259 13.25 -10.23 34.25
N LYS A 260 13.22 -9.89 32.96
CA LYS A 260 14.38 -9.93 32.05
C LYS A 260 14.92 -8.53 31.69
N LEU A 261 15.11 -7.67 32.69
CA LEU A 261 15.87 -6.42 32.55
C LEU A 261 17.13 -6.46 33.40
#